data_AF-A0A890CTL7-F1
#
_entry.id   AF-A0A890CTL7-F1
#
_cell.length_a   1.000
_cell.length_b   1.000
_cell.length_c   1.000
_cell.angle_alpha   90.00
_cell.angle_beta   90.00
_cell.angle_gamma   90.00
#
_symmetry.space_group_name_H-M   'P 1'
#
loop_
_entity.id
_entity.type
_entity.pdbx_description
1 polymer ?
#
loop_
_entity_poly.entity_id
_entity_poly.type
_entity_poly.pdbx_seq_one_letter_code
_entity_poly.pdbx_strand_id
1 'polypeptide(L)'
;MAKPNGARPATPPDGWTPVAETRTARERLAVLGTTSPAPRPAAPVVALVHGLEGHWTGWRPLAGQLAGRCRAYALDLPWRAGNHYRWRHHGTPAHWLREALALVPEPVDVLIGHSFGANAVLEHLATPGDLSQPRAAVLLAPFFRPETLTVDWPLYEAALAGFRQVITDGVRVGLGERARHLDPDVLAAMADTAVEGIGPVGFLSLFLQFTGTTELDLGAVTVPTLVLAGENDTSLSEDRAAALAAAMPAATVRRHPHYTHFCHAEQAADVGADITAFLTDAIAFPTDTPITTPLTTKEPPMTELLDGTLTTPVGRPRYEGANIRTWIGFKHFMYLTEEAVLQYFRERGVGAETLYHTYGLGLEIVDHSVSLPATLGIDDEVTAVVEPGRPKPGHGAPFKVRLTVRRDGETVTVLTGKIRVALVTLKDAPAGVRPVPAHLEPYVVPEVAALADAAGHEPQAVADGDLEAVLTPPGSNAFLWSWRIPYFYCHFSDRLQHSGYVRAMEEVVDRFLDDRGISIRTMLDERGWIPVVSRARAHMLADAFMEETLHTVFTVQEIIKDVMYTAAFDTYVHRDGRLVHTATGSIMHGYAVSRGEQAGSLAEFDDTTRTALLGGTR
;
A
#
# COMPACT_ATOMS: atom_id res chain seq x y z
N MET A 1 -6.55 44.11 -5.82
CA MET A 1 -6.84 42.87 -5.06
C MET A 1 -7.36 41.83 -6.04
N ALA A 2 -6.46 41.00 -6.59
CA ALA A 2 -6.81 39.89 -7.48
C ALA A 2 -6.70 38.58 -6.68
N LYS A 3 -7.75 37.76 -6.74
CA LYS A 3 -7.79 36.43 -6.10
C LYS A 3 -6.77 35.50 -6.78
N PRO A 4 -6.02 34.67 -6.03
CA PRO A 4 -5.26 33.60 -6.65
C PRO A 4 -6.23 32.50 -7.12
N ASN A 5 -6.20 32.20 -8.42
CA ASN A 5 -6.87 31.05 -8.99
C ASN A 5 -6.29 29.78 -8.35
N GLY A 6 -7.10 29.11 -7.52
CA GLY A 6 -6.82 27.76 -7.05
C GLY A 6 -6.81 26.82 -8.24
N ALA A 7 -5.63 26.33 -8.60
CA ALA A 7 -5.46 25.28 -9.60
C ALA A 7 -6.29 24.05 -9.19
N ARG A 8 -7.15 23.57 -10.10
CA ARG A 8 -7.78 22.25 -10.03
C ARG A 8 -6.69 21.19 -9.81
N PRO A 9 -6.92 20.13 -9.01
CA PRO A 9 -6.05 18.96 -9.05
C PRO A 9 -6.05 18.42 -10.49
N ALA A 10 -4.87 18.33 -11.08
CA ALA A 10 -4.67 17.78 -12.40
C ALA A 10 -5.11 16.32 -12.42
N THR A 11 -5.86 15.94 -13.45
CA THR A 11 -6.07 14.54 -13.86
C THR A 11 -4.73 13.80 -13.80
N PRO A 12 -4.61 12.61 -13.17
CA PRO A 12 -3.34 11.90 -13.11
C PRO A 12 -2.88 11.59 -14.55
N PRO A 13 -1.70 12.07 -14.98
CA PRO A 13 -1.26 11.88 -16.35
C PRO A 13 -0.52 10.53 -16.51
N ASP A 14 -0.68 9.93 -17.70
CA ASP A 14 -0.18 8.62 -18.14
C ASP A 14 1.10 8.15 -17.42
N GLY A 15 1.03 6.99 -16.76
CA GLY A 15 2.19 6.29 -16.23
C GLY A 15 2.36 6.30 -14.71
N TRP A 16 1.81 7.28 -13.98
CA TRP A 16 2.00 7.40 -12.52
C TRP A 16 0.68 7.65 -11.77
N THR A 17 0.47 6.94 -10.67
CA THR A 17 -0.69 7.10 -9.79
C THR A 17 -0.27 7.49 -8.38
N PRO A 18 -0.92 8.47 -7.73
CA PRO A 18 -0.71 8.73 -6.31
C PRO A 18 -1.00 7.47 -5.47
N VAL A 19 -0.06 7.10 -4.61
CA VAL A 19 -0.13 5.92 -3.73
C VAL A 19 -0.27 6.35 -2.27
N ALA A 20 0.45 7.40 -1.88
CA ALA A 20 0.36 8.00 -0.56
C ALA A 20 0.62 9.50 -0.64
N GLU A 21 0.00 10.26 0.25
CA GLU A 21 0.28 11.68 0.43
C GLU A 21 0.18 12.02 1.91
N THR A 22 1.10 12.85 2.39
CA THR A 22 0.96 13.49 3.70
C THR A 22 1.11 15.00 3.55
N ARG A 23 0.33 15.73 4.34
CA ARG A 23 0.41 17.17 4.42
C ARG A 23 0.48 17.58 5.88
N THR A 24 1.67 18.02 6.28
CA THR A 24 1.88 18.57 7.61
C THR A 24 1.80 20.09 7.56
N ALA A 25 1.80 20.74 8.73
CA ALA A 25 2.00 22.19 8.79
C ALA A 25 3.36 22.65 8.22
N ARG A 26 4.31 21.71 8.08
CA ARG A 26 5.69 21.99 7.65
C ARG A 26 5.88 21.82 6.15
N GLU A 27 5.28 20.78 5.55
CA GLU A 27 5.45 20.46 4.13
C GLU A 27 4.44 19.42 3.62
N ARG A 28 4.33 19.31 2.29
CA ARG A 28 3.61 18.22 1.58
C ARG A 28 4.62 17.24 0.98
N LEU A 29 4.39 15.94 1.21
CA LEU A 29 5.11 14.85 0.54
C LEU A 29 4.09 13.95 -0.16
N ALA A 30 4.43 13.45 -1.35
CA ALA A 30 3.63 12.45 -2.02
C ALA A 30 4.49 11.34 -2.61
N VAL A 31 3.91 10.15 -2.73
CA VAL A 31 4.50 8.98 -3.37
C VAL A 31 3.62 8.60 -4.54
N LEU A 32 4.22 8.45 -5.71
CA LEU A 32 3.54 8.02 -6.92
C LEU A 32 4.11 6.69 -7.39
N GLY A 33 3.25 5.71 -7.67
CA GLY A 33 3.63 4.41 -8.21
C GLY A 33 3.46 4.38 -9.73
N THR A 34 4.26 3.57 -10.42
CA THR A 34 4.06 3.30 -11.86
C THR A 34 2.78 2.49 -12.13
N THR A 35 2.11 2.77 -13.26
CA THR A 35 0.87 2.09 -13.73
C THR A 35 1.12 0.97 -14.75
N SER A 36 2.39 0.70 -15.07
CA SER A 36 2.81 -0.34 -16.02
C SER A 36 2.60 -1.77 -15.50
N PRO A 37 2.55 -2.80 -16.37
CA PRO A 37 2.26 -4.18 -15.97
C PRO A 37 3.15 -4.64 -14.82
N ALA A 38 2.54 -5.38 -13.88
CA ALA A 38 3.16 -5.83 -12.66
C ALA A 38 4.55 -6.44 -12.96
N PRO A 39 5.64 -5.90 -12.38
CA PRO A 39 6.94 -6.52 -12.51
C PRO A 39 6.91 -7.91 -11.86
N ARG A 40 7.85 -8.80 -12.24
CA ARG A 40 7.88 -10.20 -11.77
C ARG A 40 7.70 -10.28 -10.24
N PRO A 41 7.04 -11.31 -9.69
CA PRO A 41 7.04 -11.55 -8.24
C PRO A 41 8.50 -11.53 -7.72
N ALA A 42 8.74 -10.78 -6.63
CA ALA A 42 10.07 -10.46 -6.07
C ALA A 42 10.94 -9.44 -6.87
N ALA A 43 10.35 -8.67 -7.78
CA ALA A 43 11.06 -7.55 -8.42
C ALA A 43 11.46 -6.48 -7.38
N PRO A 44 12.71 -6.01 -7.39
CA PRO A 44 13.17 -5.00 -6.44
C PRO A 44 12.33 -3.72 -6.47
N VAL A 45 12.00 -3.22 -5.28
CA VAL A 45 11.30 -1.96 -5.09
C VAL A 45 12.31 -0.81 -5.18
N VAL A 46 12.05 0.09 -6.11
CA VAL A 46 12.90 1.24 -6.41
C VAL A 46 12.17 2.52 -6.00
N ALA A 47 12.80 3.34 -5.16
CA ALA A 47 12.33 4.71 -4.95
C ALA A 47 13.20 5.71 -5.73
N LEU A 48 12.53 6.61 -6.46
CA LEU A 48 13.12 7.60 -7.35
C LEU A 48 13.04 9.00 -6.71
N VAL A 49 14.19 9.64 -6.54
CA VAL A 49 14.39 10.86 -5.74
C VAL A 49 14.80 12.01 -6.67
N HIS A 50 13.85 12.87 -7.06
CA HIS A 50 14.11 13.92 -8.05
C HIS A 50 15.12 14.99 -7.57
N GLY A 51 15.74 15.70 -8.53
CA GLY A 51 16.62 16.85 -8.27
C GLY A 51 15.90 18.12 -7.80
N LEU A 52 16.67 19.17 -7.51
CA LEU A 52 16.16 20.46 -7.06
C LEU A 52 15.24 21.07 -8.12
N GLU A 53 14.07 21.56 -7.73
CA GLU A 53 13.04 22.11 -8.62
C GLU A 53 12.55 21.10 -9.66
N GLY A 54 12.82 19.82 -9.41
CA GLY A 54 12.34 18.71 -10.21
C GLY A 54 10.89 18.35 -9.89
N HIS A 55 10.42 17.32 -10.56
CA HIS A 55 9.10 16.76 -10.38
C HIS A 55 9.13 15.27 -10.68
N TRP A 56 8.23 14.50 -10.08
CA TRP A 56 8.16 13.04 -10.26
C TRP A 56 7.97 12.63 -11.73
N THR A 57 7.40 13.50 -12.58
CA THR A 57 7.18 13.26 -14.01
C THR A 57 8.48 13.10 -14.80
N GLY A 58 9.59 13.68 -14.31
CA GLY A 58 10.91 13.58 -14.95
C GLY A 58 11.45 12.14 -15.00
N TRP A 59 10.92 11.25 -14.15
CA TRP A 59 11.33 9.85 -14.10
C TRP A 59 10.72 8.97 -15.18
N ARG A 60 9.73 9.46 -15.94
CA ARG A 60 9.02 8.65 -16.94
C ARG A 60 9.93 7.90 -17.91
N PRO A 61 10.94 8.53 -18.55
CA PRO A 61 11.80 7.83 -19.50
C PRO A 61 12.55 6.66 -18.86
N LEU A 62 13.21 6.90 -17.71
CA LEU A 62 13.96 5.86 -17.00
C LEU A 62 13.06 4.77 -16.43
N ALA A 63 11.92 5.13 -15.84
CA ALA A 63 10.94 4.16 -15.33
C ALA A 63 10.43 3.23 -16.44
N GLY A 64 10.31 3.75 -17.68
CA GLY A 64 10.01 2.93 -18.86
C GLY A 64 11.09 1.87 -19.16
N GLN A 65 12.36 2.18 -18.93
CA GLN A 65 13.48 1.23 -19.16
C GLN A 65 13.59 0.18 -18.06
N LEU A 66 13.18 0.54 -16.84
CA LEU A 66 13.15 -0.38 -15.68
C LEU A 66 11.83 -1.16 -15.58
N ALA A 67 10.86 -0.86 -16.45
CA ALA A 67 9.54 -1.49 -16.45
C ALA A 67 9.66 -3.01 -16.62
N GLY A 68 8.89 -3.76 -15.82
CA GLY A 68 8.94 -5.23 -15.80
C GLY A 68 10.13 -5.83 -15.03
N ARG A 69 11.14 -5.02 -14.67
CA ARG A 69 12.31 -5.44 -13.85
C ARG A 69 12.23 -4.95 -12.42
N CYS A 70 11.74 -3.74 -12.22
CA CYS A 70 11.60 -3.09 -10.92
C CYS A 70 10.17 -2.60 -10.70
N ARG A 71 9.78 -2.48 -9.43
CA ARG A 71 8.61 -1.69 -9.03
C ARG A 71 9.06 -0.29 -8.64
N ALA A 72 8.73 0.71 -9.45
CA ALA A 72 9.20 2.08 -9.22
C ALA A 72 8.15 2.95 -8.51
N TYR A 73 8.62 3.68 -7.48
CA TYR A 73 7.92 4.74 -6.78
C TYR A 73 8.66 6.07 -6.96
N ALA A 74 8.02 7.09 -7.52
CA ALA A 74 8.58 8.42 -7.58
C ALA A 74 8.13 9.23 -6.36
N LEU A 75 9.10 9.76 -5.63
CA LEU A 75 8.86 10.61 -4.47
C LEU A 75 8.72 12.07 -4.93
N ASP A 76 7.67 12.75 -4.48
CA ASP A 76 7.45 14.19 -4.66
C ASP A 76 7.84 14.90 -3.36
N LEU A 77 9.03 15.51 -3.38
CA LEU A 77 9.76 15.96 -2.20
C LEU A 77 9.63 17.49 -2.00
N PRO A 78 10.03 18.02 -0.84
CA PRO A 78 9.87 19.44 -0.51
C PRO A 78 10.55 20.41 -1.47
N TRP A 79 11.61 19.96 -2.15
CA TRP A 79 12.37 20.73 -3.12
C TRP A 79 11.82 20.64 -4.56
N ARG A 80 10.56 20.22 -4.74
CA ARG A 80 9.86 20.21 -6.04
C ARG A 80 9.69 21.61 -6.62
N ALA A 81 9.44 21.70 -7.92
CA ALA A 81 9.19 22.98 -8.59
C ALA A 81 8.15 23.86 -7.86
N GLY A 82 8.47 25.15 -7.68
CA GLY A 82 7.54 26.14 -7.11
C GLY A 82 7.39 26.08 -5.58
N ASN A 83 8.34 25.45 -4.88
CA ASN A 83 8.39 25.47 -3.42
C ASN A 83 8.92 26.82 -2.88
N HIS A 84 8.88 27.00 -1.56
CA HIS A 84 9.37 28.22 -0.89
C HIS A 84 10.62 28.01 -0.03
N TYR A 85 11.28 26.85 -0.16
CA TYR A 85 12.48 26.44 0.56
C TYR A 85 12.41 26.42 2.09
N ARG A 86 11.22 26.65 2.68
CA ARG A 86 11.01 26.68 4.14
C ARG A 86 11.29 25.34 4.81
N TRP A 87 11.21 24.24 4.06
CA TRP A 87 11.56 22.89 4.52
C TRP A 87 12.98 22.80 5.10
N ARG A 88 13.91 23.68 4.66
CA ARG A 88 15.28 23.77 5.21
C ARG A 88 15.33 24.16 6.68
N HIS A 89 14.31 24.83 7.21
CA HIS A 89 14.22 25.18 8.64
C HIS A 89 13.78 24.02 9.52
N HIS A 90 13.34 22.92 8.91
CA HIS A 90 12.62 21.85 9.60
C HIS A 90 13.29 20.49 9.45
N GLY A 91 14.29 20.35 8.58
CA GLY A 91 15.07 19.14 8.44
C GLY A 91 16.08 19.20 7.31
N THR A 92 17.01 18.24 7.32
CA THR A 92 17.96 18.04 6.22
C THR A 92 17.29 17.30 5.05
N PRO A 93 17.90 17.29 3.85
CA PRO A 93 17.38 16.49 2.73
C PRO A 93 17.23 15.01 3.07
N ALA A 94 18.18 14.41 3.80
CA ALA A 94 18.05 13.02 4.27
C ALA A 94 16.87 12.82 5.24
N HIS A 95 16.58 13.80 6.11
CA HIS A 95 15.39 13.74 6.96
C HIS A 95 14.11 13.67 6.13
N TRP A 96 13.95 14.59 5.17
CA TRP A 96 12.76 14.62 4.31
C TRP A 96 12.65 13.41 3.38
N LEU A 97 13.78 12.87 2.91
CA LEU A 97 13.82 11.62 2.18
C LEU A 97 13.29 10.46 3.05
N ARG A 98 13.72 10.35 4.31
CA ARG A 98 13.22 9.31 5.24
C ARG A 98 11.72 9.43 5.49
N GLU A 99 11.22 10.66 5.69
CA GLU A 99 9.77 10.90 5.85
C GLU A 99 8.99 10.44 4.60
N ALA A 100 9.51 10.69 3.40
CA ALA A 100 8.87 10.23 2.17
C ALA A 100 8.99 8.71 1.96
N LEU A 101 10.12 8.11 2.32
CA LEU A 101 10.31 6.65 2.26
C LEU A 101 9.34 5.92 3.19
N ALA A 102 9.04 6.49 4.35
CA ALA A 102 8.05 5.93 5.27
C ALA A 102 6.61 5.92 4.70
N LEU A 103 6.35 6.68 3.62
CA LEU A 103 5.06 6.68 2.91
C LEU A 103 5.01 5.64 1.78
N VAL A 104 6.15 5.03 1.41
CA VAL A 104 6.17 3.95 0.42
C VAL A 104 5.53 2.71 1.05
N PRO A 105 4.55 2.07 0.39
CA PRO A 105 3.76 1.01 1.00
C PRO A 105 4.52 -0.33 1.19
N GLU A 106 5.76 -0.40 0.72
CA GLU A 106 6.60 -1.60 0.71
C GLU A 106 8.06 -1.21 1.03
N PRO A 107 8.88 -2.13 1.59
CA PRO A 107 10.30 -1.88 1.81
C PRO A 107 11.02 -1.52 0.51
N VAL A 108 11.84 -0.47 0.54
CA VAL A 108 12.60 -0.01 -0.63
C VAL A 108 13.93 -0.76 -0.71
N ASP A 109 14.09 -1.57 -1.76
CA ASP A 109 15.34 -2.30 -2.03
C ASP A 109 16.42 -1.39 -2.62
N VAL A 110 16.03 -0.43 -3.46
CA VAL A 110 16.96 0.42 -4.24
C VAL A 110 16.54 1.89 -4.19
N LEU A 111 17.49 2.76 -3.89
CA LEU A 111 17.31 4.21 -4.04
C LEU A 111 17.97 4.68 -5.33
N ILE A 112 17.25 5.44 -6.16
CA ILE A 112 17.81 6.12 -7.33
C ILE A 112 17.58 7.61 -7.17
N GLY A 113 18.66 8.37 -6.97
CA GLY A 113 18.60 9.82 -6.84
C GLY A 113 19.21 10.52 -8.04
N HIS A 114 18.62 11.66 -8.43
CA HIS A 114 19.18 12.55 -9.45
C HIS A 114 19.60 13.89 -8.84
N SER A 115 20.79 14.38 -9.20
CA SER A 115 21.27 15.72 -8.86
C SER A 115 21.17 15.98 -7.34
N PHE A 116 20.45 17.01 -6.91
CA PHE A 116 20.19 17.27 -5.50
C PHE A 116 19.58 16.07 -4.74
N GLY A 117 18.71 15.29 -5.39
CA GLY A 117 18.15 14.07 -4.83
C GLY A 117 19.19 12.96 -4.65
N ALA A 118 20.20 12.89 -5.52
CA ALA A 118 21.34 11.99 -5.36
C ALA A 118 22.15 12.35 -4.10
N ASN A 119 22.34 13.64 -3.83
CA ASN A 119 22.98 14.10 -2.59
C ASN A 119 22.14 13.81 -1.34
N ALA A 120 20.81 13.85 -1.43
CA ALA A 120 19.93 13.45 -0.32
C ALA A 120 20.04 11.94 -0.04
N VAL A 121 20.14 11.12 -1.09
CA VAL A 121 20.43 9.68 -0.95
C VAL A 121 21.81 9.48 -0.33
N LEU A 122 22.84 10.18 -0.79
CA LEU A 122 24.20 10.09 -0.24
C LEU A 122 24.23 10.43 1.26
N GLU A 123 23.58 11.51 1.67
CA GLU A 123 23.45 11.90 3.08
C GLU A 123 22.66 10.85 3.89
N HIS A 124 21.59 10.27 3.32
CA HIS A 124 20.81 9.21 3.97
C HIS A 124 21.62 7.94 4.22
N LEU A 125 22.45 7.52 3.27
CA LEU A 125 23.32 6.35 3.40
C LEU A 125 24.41 6.58 4.47
N ALA A 126 24.97 7.79 4.52
CA ALA A 126 26.01 8.17 5.49
C ALA A 126 25.45 8.45 6.90
N THR A 127 24.16 8.74 7.02
CA THR A 127 23.48 9.03 8.30
C THR A 127 22.26 8.12 8.48
N PRO A 128 22.49 6.80 8.71
CA PRO A 128 21.41 5.85 8.87
C PRO A 128 20.51 6.28 10.05
N GLY A 129 19.22 6.46 9.76
CA GLY A 129 18.18 6.65 10.78
C GLY A 129 17.57 5.31 11.20
N ASP A 130 16.37 5.35 11.77
CA ASP A 130 15.65 4.14 12.24
C ASP A 130 15.11 3.25 11.10
N LEU A 131 15.18 3.71 9.85
CA LEU A 131 14.75 2.93 8.67
C LEU A 131 15.83 1.95 8.23
N SER A 132 15.41 0.77 7.74
CA SER A 132 16.30 -0.18 7.09
C SER A 132 17.02 0.46 5.90
N GLN A 133 18.33 0.24 5.81
CA GLN A 133 19.12 0.67 4.65
C GLN A 133 18.68 -0.07 3.38
N PRO A 134 18.71 0.59 2.21
CA PRO A 134 18.45 -0.09 0.94
C PRO A 134 19.55 -1.11 0.65
N ARG A 135 19.24 -2.09 -0.18
CA ARG A 135 20.20 -3.13 -0.62
C ARG A 135 21.18 -2.59 -1.66
N ALA A 136 20.80 -1.57 -2.41
CA ALA A 136 21.68 -0.86 -3.35
C ALA A 136 21.23 0.60 -3.54
N ALA A 137 22.13 1.44 -4.06
CA ALA A 137 21.81 2.81 -4.44
C ALA A 137 22.38 3.18 -5.82
N VAL A 138 21.73 4.11 -6.51
CA VAL A 138 22.19 4.71 -7.77
C VAL A 138 22.13 6.22 -7.66
N LEU A 139 23.25 6.88 -7.92
CA LEU A 139 23.40 8.33 -7.87
C LEU A 139 23.65 8.85 -9.29
N LEU A 140 22.69 9.58 -9.83
CA LEU A 140 22.76 10.16 -11.18
C LEU A 140 23.14 11.64 -11.06
N ALA A 141 24.28 12.02 -11.63
CA ALA A 141 24.83 13.37 -11.59
C ALA A 141 24.91 13.98 -10.15
N PRO A 142 25.45 13.28 -9.14
CA PRO A 142 25.57 13.84 -7.80
C PRO A 142 26.64 14.95 -7.77
N PHE A 143 26.53 15.83 -6.77
CA PHE A 143 27.56 16.79 -6.46
C PHE A 143 28.42 16.25 -5.31
N PHE A 144 29.74 16.18 -5.49
CA PHE A 144 30.65 15.78 -4.41
C PHE A 144 31.81 16.76 -4.30
N ARG A 145 32.07 17.25 -3.09
CA ARG A 145 33.22 18.12 -2.79
C ARG A 145 34.31 17.30 -2.11
N PRO A 146 35.52 17.19 -2.69
CA PRO A 146 36.67 16.68 -1.96
C PRO A 146 37.21 17.73 -0.99
N GLU A 147 37.87 17.28 0.08
CA GLU A 147 38.49 18.18 1.06
C GLU A 147 39.52 19.14 0.43
N THR A 148 40.19 18.68 -0.63
CA THR A 148 41.15 19.47 -1.41
C THR A 148 40.53 20.65 -2.18
N LEU A 149 39.21 20.66 -2.36
CA LEU A 149 38.50 21.75 -3.02
C LEU A 149 38.03 22.77 -1.99
N THR A 150 38.79 23.86 -1.88
CA THR A 150 38.51 24.98 -0.97
C THR A 150 37.17 25.64 -1.26
N VAL A 151 36.40 25.93 -0.22
CA VAL A 151 35.15 26.70 -0.33
C VAL A 151 35.47 28.19 -0.27
N ASP A 152 35.57 28.81 -1.43
CA ASP A 152 35.88 30.23 -1.62
C ASP A 152 34.95 30.90 -2.63
N TRP A 153 35.16 32.20 -2.88
CA TRP A 153 34.35 32.97 -3.83
C TRP A 153 34.44 32.45 -5.27
N PRO A 154 35.63 32.10 -5.81
CA PRO A 154 35.73 31.44 -7.10
C PRO A 154 34.89 30.16 -7.22
N LEU A 155 34.92 29.27 -6.21
CA LEU A 155 34.08 28.07 -6.22
C LEU A 155 32.60 28.43 -6.19
N TYR A 156 32.20 29.41 -5.38
CA TYR A 156 30.83 29.91 -5.32
C TYR A 156 30.35 30.44 -6.69
N GLU A 157 31.15 31.27 -7.35
CA GLU A 157 30.84 31.83 -8.67
C GLU A 157 30.75 30.74 -9.74
N ALA A 158 31.68 29.79 -9.74
CA ALA A 158 31.64 28.64 -10.64
C ALA A 158 30.41 27.75 -10.40
N ALA A 159 30.06 27.51 -9.13
CA ALA A 159 28.86 26.76 -8.77
C ALA A 159 27.58 27.49 -9.17
N LEU A 160 27.53 28.82 -9.05
CA LEU A 160 26.39 29.62 -9.49
C LEU A 160 26.24 29.62 -11.02
N ALA A 161 27.35 29.71 -11.75
CA ALA A 161 27.34 29.60 -13.21
C ALA A 161 26.87 28.21 -13.66
N GLY A 162 27.40 27.15 -13.04
CA GLY A 162 26.98 25.77 -13.30
C GLY A 162 25.50 25.54 -12.96
N PHE A 163 25.01 26.11 -11.85
CA PHE A 163 23.60 26.07 -11.48
C PHE A 163 22.72 26.69 -12.56
N ARG A 164 23.05 27.90 -13.05
CA ARG A 164 22.31 28.55 -14.14
C ARG A 164 22.26 27.69 -15.41
N GLN A 165 23.39 27.06 -15.75
CA GLN A 165 23.45 26.15 -16.89
C GLN A 165 22.55 24.93 -16.70
N VAL A 166 22.60 24.27 -15.54
CA VAL A 166 21.74 23.12 -15.22
C VAL A 166 20.25 23.49 -15.28
N ILE A 167 19.84 24.65 -14.76
CA ILE A 167 18.45 25.10 -14.86
C ILE A 167 18.05 25.35 -16.31
N THR A 168 18.93 25.96 -17.11
CA THR A 168 18.70 26.19 -18.55
C THR A 168 18.50 24.88 -19.29
N ASP A 169 19.36 23.89 -19.02
CA ASP A 169 19.27 22.55 -19.61
C ASP A 169 17.99 21.83 -19.15
N GLY A 170 17.60 22.00 -17.87
CA GLY A 170 16.36 21.45 -17.33
C GLY A 170 15.10 22.01 -18.01
N VAL A 171 15.06 23.32 -18.28
CA VAL A 171 13.98 23.96 -19.06
C VAL A 171 13.91 23.35 -20.46
N ARG A 172 15.06 23.17 -21.12
CA ARG A 172 15.12 22.54 -22.44
C ARG A 172 14.58 21.11 -22.42
N VAL A 173 15.01 20.30 -21.46
CA VAL A 173 14.56 18.91 -21.28
C VAL A 173 13.06 18.84 -20.99
N GLY A 174 12.55 19.70 -20.11
CA GLY A 174 11.13 19.76 -19.78
C GLY A 174 10.23 20.16 -20.95
N LEU A 175 10.74 20.97 -21.88
CA LEU A 175 10.03 21.35 -23.12
C LEU A 175 10.09 20.25 -24.20
N GLY A 176 11.05 19.32 -24.12
CA GLY A 176 11.22 18.24 -25.07
C GLY A 176 11.34 18.74 -26.52
N GLU A 177 10.61 18.12 -27.44
CA GLU A 177 10.58 18.52 -28.87
C GLU A 177 10.21 19.99 -29.09
N ARG A 178 9.41 20.60 -28.20
CA ARG A 178 9.02 22.00 -28.33
C ARG A 178 10.21 22.95 -28.24
N ALA A 179 11.26 22.58 -27.51
CA ALA A 179 12.46 23.39 -27.40
C ALA A 179 13.14 23.61 -28.76
N ARG A 180 13.06 22.64 -29.68
CA ARG A 180 13.68 22.72 -31.03
C ARG A 180 13.01 23.74 -31.95
N HIS A 181 11.80 24.14 -31.63
CA HIS A 181 10.99 25.06 -32.43
C HIS A 181 10.78 26.42 -31.75
N LEU A 182 11.35 26.61 -30.56
CA LEU A 182 11.31 27.88 -29.85
C LEU A 182 12.44 28.78 -30.31
N ASP A 183 12.15 30.08 -30.36
CA ASP A 183 13.16 31.10 -30.55
C ASP A 183 14.21 31.02 -29.42
N PRO A 184 15.52 31.00 -29.73
CA PRO A 184 16.58 30.94 -28.71
C PRO A 184 16.45 32.01 -27.62
N ASP A 185 16.01 33.22 -27.97
CA ASP A 185 15.85 34.32 -27.01
C ASP A 185 14.67 34.07 -26.06
N VAL A 186 13.62 33.39 -26.55
CA VAL A 186 12.49 32.97 -25.71
C VAL A 186 12.91 31.87 -24.75
N LEU A 187 13.69 30.88 -25.21
CA LEU A 187 14.20 29.81 -24.35
C LEU A 187 15.13 30.39 -23.27
N ALA A 188 16.00 31.34 -23.63
CA ALA A 188 16.85 32.05 -22.69
C ALA A 188 16.03 32.83 -21.65
N ALA A 189 15.01 33.58 -22.07
CA ALA A 189 14.12 34.30 -21.15
C ALA A 189 13.34 33.37 -20.21
N MET A 190 12.93 32.18 -20.68
CA MET A 190 12.31 31.16 -19.84
C MET A 190 13.28 30.61 -18.80
N ALA A 191 14.54 30.35 -19.18
CA ALA A 191 15.59 29.92 -18.27
C ALA A 191 15.91 30.99 -17.22
N ASP A 192 16.04 32.26 -17.61
CA ASP A 192 16.25 33.38 -16.70
C ASP A 192 15.09 33.52 -15.71
N THR A 193 13.85 33.37 -16.20
CA THR A 193 12.65 33.38 -15.35
C THR A 193 12.66 32.23 -14.35
N ALA A 194 13.08 31.02 -14.77
CA ALA A 194 13.21 29.89 -13.87
C ALA A 194 14.29 30.12 -12.81
N VAL A 195 15.47 30.61 -13.20
CA VAL A 195 16.56 30.95 -12.27
C VAL A 195 16.10 32.01 -11.25
N GLU A 196 15.40 33.05 -11.69
CA GLU A 196 14.88 34.10 -10.81
C GLU A 196 13.81 33.56 -9.85
N GLY A 197 12.92 32.68 -10.33
CA GLY A 197 11.87 32.05 -9.52
C GLY A 197 12.44 31.16 -8.40
N ILE A 198 13.56 30.49 -8.67
CA ILE A 198 14.29 29.69 -7.68
C ILE A 198 15.01 30.60 -6.68
N GLY A 199 15.64 31.64 -7.21
CA GLY A 199 16.29 32.69 -6.43
C GLY A 199 17.49 32.22 -5.60
N PRO A 200 18.04 33.12 -4.78
CA PRO A 200 19.26 32.86 -4.01
C PRO A 200 19.10 31.78 -2.95
N VAL A 201 17.91 31.65 -2.35
CA VAL A 201 17.66 30.62 -1.32
C VAL A 201 17.72 29.22 -1.91
N GLY A 202 17.18 29.02 -3.12
CA GLY A 202 17.25 27.74 -3.81
C GLY A 202 18.67 27.37 -4.23
N PHE A 203 19.41 28.32 -4.80
CA PHE A 203 20.82 28.12 -5.12
C PHE A 203 21.65 27.79 -3.86
N LEU A 204 21.49 28.57 -2.78
CA LEU A 204 22.20 28.33 -1.52
C LEU A 204 21.83 26.97 -0.92
N SER A 205 20.59 26.50 -1.12
CA SER A 205 20.20 25.14 -0.72
C SER A 205 21.02 24.08 -1.45
N LEU A 206 21.25 24.21 -2.76
CA LEU A 206 22.14 23.30 -3.49
C LEU A 206 23.59 23.45 -3.04
N PHE A 207 24.09 24.68 -2.96
CA PHE A 207 25.49 24.97 -2.66
C PHE A 207 25.89 24.44 -1.28
N LEU A 208 25.06 24.67 -0.25
CA LEU A 208 25.32 24.15 1.10
C LEU A 208 25.28 22.62 1.15
N GLN A 209 24.43 21.97 0.35
CA GLN A 209 24.43 20.51 0.25
C GLN A 209 25.71 19.99 -0.40
N PHE A 210 26.16 20.65 -1.47
CA PHE A 210 27.40 20.32 -2.16
C PHE A 210 28.61 20.47 -1.24
N THR A 211 28.74 21.60 -0.54
CA THR A 211 29.91 21.83 0.33
C THR A 211 29.94 20.89 1.53
N GLY A 212 28.77 20.53 2.06
CA GLY A 212 28.61 19.59 3.17
C GLY A 212 28.90 18.13 2.84
N THR A 213 29.02 17.74 1.56
CA THR A 213 29.28 16.34 1.19
C THR A 213 30.61 15.78 1.71
N THR A 214 31.58 16.64 1.97
CA THR A 214 32.88 16.26 2.57
C THR A 214 32.76 15.81 4.02
N GLU A 215 31.73 16.26 4.73
CA GLU A 215 31.52 15.95 6.15
C GLU A 215 30.82 14.59 6.35
N LEU A 216 30.43 13.92 5.26
CA LEU A 216 29.78 12.62 5.31
C LEU A 216 30.83 11.52 5.52
N ASP A 217 30.59 10.63 6.50
CA ASP A 217 31.43 9.44 6.72
C ASP A 217 31.12 8.36 5.67
N LEU A 218 31.54 8.63 4.42
CA LEU A 218 31.31 7.74 3.29
C LEU A 218 32.11 6.44 3.38
N GLY A 219 33.18 6.41 4.18
CA GLY A 219 33.99 5.22 4.43
C GLY A 219 33.24 4.15 5.22
N ALA A 220 32.26 4.55 6.04
CA ALA A 220 31.40 3.64 6.80
C ALA A 220 30.21 3.09 5.98
N VAL A 221 29.93 3.65 4.80
CA VAL A 221 28.80 3.20 3.98
C VAL A 221 29.11 1.86 3.32
N THR A 222 28.30 0.86 3.64
CA THR A 222 28.45 -0.51 3.12
C THR A 222 27.48 -0.84 1.99
N VAL A 223 26.50 0.01 1.73
CA VAL A 223 25.50 -0.19 0.67
C VAL A 223 26.18 -0.07 -0.71
N PRO A 224 26.13 -1.11 -1.56
CA PRO A 224 26.63 -1.04 -2.92
C PRO A 224 26.00 0.14 -3.66
N THR A 225 26.82 1.01 -4.25
CA THR A 225 26.35 2.25 -4.89
C THR A 225 26.92 2.40 -6.29
N LEU A 226 26.07 2.64 -7.29
CA LEU A 226 26.49 3.04 -8.63
C LEU A 226 26.40 4.56 -8.75
N VAL A 227 27.44 5.21 -9.27
CA VAL A 227 27.43 6.64 -9.59
C VAL A 227 27.59 6.82 -11.08
N LEU A 228 26.65 7.50 -11.74
CA LEU A 228 26.69 7.80 -13.18
C LEU A 228 26.70 9.31 -13.38
N ALA A 229 27.62 9.81 -14.22
CA ALA A 229 27.67 11.21 -14.62
C ALA A 229 28.18 11.39 -16.05
N GLY A 230 27.95 12.56 -16.63
CA GLY A 230 28.56 12.98 -17.88
C GLY A 230 30.03 13.35 -17.71
N GLU A 231 30.88 13.07 -18.70
CA GLU A 231 32.25 13.59 -18.72
C GLU A 231 32.29 15.13 -18.80
N ASN A 232 31.26 15.71 -19.43
CA ASN A 232 31.07 17.16 -19.56
C ASN A 232 30.13 17.75 -18.49
N ASP A 233 29.60 16.92 -17.59
CA ASP A 233 28.73 17.40 -16.52
C ASP A 233 29.56 17.99 -15.38
N THR A 234 29.36 19.28 -15.11
CA THR A 234 30.04 20.01 -14.04
C THR A 234 29.50 19.69 -12.66
N SER A 235 28.50 18.82 -12.50
CA SER A 235 28.11 18.29 -11.19
C SER A 235 29.21 17.40 -10.59
N LEU A 236 29.87 16.60 -11.42
CA LEU A 236 30.90 15.62 -11.04
C LEU A 236 32.03 15.58 -12.07
N SER A 237 32.99 16.50 -11.90
CA SER A 237 34.23 16.52 -12.70
C SER A 237 35.10 15.29 -12.39
N GLU A 238 36.09 15.02 -13.24
CA GLU A 238 37.00 13.87 -13.09
C GLU A 238 37.65 13.79 -11.72
N ASP A 239 38.27 14.88 -11.25
CA ASP A 239 38.91 14.93 -9.94
C ASP A 239 37.93 14.66 -8.79
N ARG A 240 36.69 15.15 -8.90
CA ARG A 240 35.65 14.95 -7.88
C ARG A 240 35.09 13.53 -7.93
N ALA A 241 34.97 12.94 -9.11
CA ALA A 241 34.59 11.53 -9.28
C ALA A 241 35.64 10.60 -8.68
N ALA A 242 36.93 10.85 -8.96
CA ALA A 242 38.03 10.09 -8.38
C ALA A 242 38.06 10.21 -6.85
N ALA A 243 37.84 11.42 -6.32
CA ALA A 243 37.77 11.62 -4.88
C ALA A 243 36.54 10.97 -4.23
N LEU A 244 35.38 10.97 -4.88
CA LEU A 244 34.19 10.25 -4.40
C LEU A 244 34.46 8.73 -4.35
N ALA A 245 35.06 8.17 -5.40
CA ALA A 245 35.43 6.76 -5.43
C ALA A 245 36.43 6.39 -4.32
N ALA A 246 37.35 7.30 -3.99
CA ALA A 246 38.29 7.10 -2.89
C ALA A 246 37.63 7.22 -1.50
N ALA A 247 36.68 8.16 -1.34
CA ALA A 247 35.99 8.41 -0.08
C ALA A 247 34.93 7.35 0.25
N MET A 248 34.33 6.73 -0.77
CA MET A 248 33.23 5.77 -0.63
C MET A 248 33.60 4.42 -1.28
N PRO A 249 34.24 3.49 -0.56
CA PRO A 249 34.68 2.21 -1.13
C PRO A 249 33.57 1.35 -1.71
N ALA A 250 32.32 1.51 -1.23
CA ALA A 250 31.16 0.81 -1.76
C ALA A 250 30.62 1.41 -3.08
N ALA A 251 31.19 2.52 -3.57
CA ALA A 251 30.76 3.18 -4.79
C ALA A 251 31.55 2.74 -6.02
N THR A 252 30.83 2.37 -7.09
CA THR A 252 31.36 2.24 -8.45
C THR A 252 31.03 3.51 -9.23
N VAL A 253 32.03 4.34 -9.51
CA VAL A 253 31.85 5.62 -10.21
C VAL A 253 32.15 5.46 -11.71
N ARG A 254 31.18 5.78 -12.57
CA ARG A 254 31.32 5.75 -14.03
C ARG A 254 30.94 7.09 -14.63
N ARG A 255 31.77 7.55 -15.56
CA ARG A 255 31.52 8.74 -16.36
C ARG A 255 31.43 8.35 -17.82
N HIS A 256 30.45 8.89 -18.53
CA HIS A 256 30.23 8.60 -19.95
C HIS A 256 30.30 9.88 -20.78
N PRO A 257 30.94 9.88 -21.96
CA PRO A 257 31.08 11.07 -22.79
C PRO A 257 29.75 11.71 -23.22
N HIS A 258 28.73 10.89 -23.43
CA HIS A 258 27.44 11.28 -23.99
C HIS A 258 26.34 11.49 -22.94
N TYR A 259 26.59 11.21 -21.66
CA TYR A 259 25.62 11.48 -20.60
C TYR A 259 25.58 12.98 -20.29
N THR A 260 24.38 13.53 -20.22
CA THR A 260 24.13 14.90 -19.76
C THR A 260 23.81 14.92 -18.26
N HIS A 261 23.64 16.13 -17.70
CA HIS A 261 23.15 16.29 -16.33
C HIS A 261 21.77 15.62 -16.12
N PHE A 262 20.94 15.55 -17.17
CA PHE A 262 19.62 14.92 -17.16
C PHE A 262 19.62 13.57 -17.89
N CYS A 263 20.71 12.80 -17.79
CA CYS A 263 20.85 11.52 -18.48
C CYS A 263 19.72 10.52 -18.23
N HIS A 264 19.09 10.55 -17.05
CA HIS A 264 17.89 9.75 -16.74
C HIS A 264 16.68 10.06 -17.64
N ALA A 265 16.62 11.25 -18.24
CA ALA A 265 15.57 11.66 -19.16
C ALA A 265 16.03 11.56 -20.63
N GLU A 266 17.25 12.01 -20.94
CA GLU A 266 17.74 12.14 -22.32
C GLU A 266 18.47 10.91 -22.84
N GLN A 267 19.17 10.16 -21.97
CA GLN A 267 19.91 8.92 -22.28
C GLN A 267 19.34 7.74 -21.50
N ALA A 268 18.02 7.73 -21.30
CA ALA A 268 17.35 6.82 -20.38
C ALA A 268 17.64 5.34 -20.65
N ALA A 269 17.76 4.93 -21.92
CA ALA A 269 18.03 3.55 -22.31
C ALA A 269 19.41 3.07 -21.83
N ASP A 270 20.46 3.87 -22.08
CA ASP A 270 21.83 3.55 -21.68
C ASP A 270 21.95 3.56 -20.14
N VAL A 271 21.37 4.57 -19.49
CA VAL A 271 21.31 4.66 -18.02
C VAL A 271 20.56 3.46 -17.42
N GLY A 272 19.45 3.04 -18.03
CA GLY A 272 18.69 1.86 -17.62
C GLY A 272 19.49 0.57 -17.76
N ALA A 273 20.33 0.45 -18.80
CA ALA A 273 21.23 -0.69 -18.99
C ALA A 273 22.34 -0.72 -17.93
N ASP A 274 22.98 0.40 -17.63
CA ASP A 274 23.97 0.51 -16.56
C ASP A 274 23.40 0.11 -15.20
N ILE A 275 22.20 0.62 -14.87
CA ILE A 275 21.50 0.30 -13.63
C ILE A 275 21.18 -1.20 -13.58
N THR A 276 20.64 -1.77 -14.66
CA THR A 276 20.28 -3.19 -14.70
C THR A 276 21.51 -4.09 -14.51
N ALA A 277 22.63 -3.76 -15.16
CA ALA A 277 23.88 -4.48 -15.01
C ALA A 277 24.39 -4.42 -13.57
N PHE A 278 24.42 -3.23 -12.97
CA PHE A 278 24.85 -3.05 -11.59
C PHE A 278 23.96 -3.80 -10.59
N LEU A 279 22.63 -3.73 -10.75
CA LEU A 279 21.72 -4.41 -9.84
C LEU A 279 21.81 -5.94 -9.97
N THR A 280 22.11 -6.47 -11.15
CA THR A 280 22.43 -7.89 -11.36
C THR A 280 23.50 -8.36 -10.39
N ASP A 281 24.60 -7.62 -10.31
CA ASP A 281 25.74 -7.97 -9.48
C ASP A 281 25.48 -7.70 -7.99
N ALA A 282 24.77 -6.61 -7.67
CA ALA A 282 24.59 -6.15 -6.29
C ALA A 282 23.46 -6.84 -5.51
N ILE A 283 22.38 -7.27 -6.18
CA ILE A 283 21.15 -7.73 -5.50
C ILE A 283 20.57 -9.05 -6.06
N ALA A 284 21.36 -9.83 -6.80
CA ALA A 284 20.94 -11.07 -7.48
C ALA A 284 19.72 -10.83 -8.40
N PHE A 285 19.83 -9.83 -9.25
CA PHE A 285 18.85 -9.56 -10.29
C PHE A 285 18.85 -10.71 -11.31
N PRO A 286 17.69 -11.07 -11.90
CA PRO A 286 17.68 -12.04 -12.99
C PRO A 286 18.44 -11.46 -14.19
N THR A 287 19.56 -12.07 -14.56
CA THR A 287 20.35 -11.68 -15.73
C THR A 287 19.60 -12.04 -17.02
N ASP A 288 19.48 -11.08 -17.94
CA ASP A 288 19.15 -11.37 -19.33
C ASP A 288 20.33 -12.12 -19.97
N THR A 289 20.18 -13.42 -20.16
CA THR A 289 21.07 -14.18 -21.05
C THR A 289 20.32 -14.47 -22.35
N PRO A 290 20.85 -14.10 -23.52
CA PRO A 290 20.21 -14.36 -24.80
C PRO A 290 20.28 -15.86 -25.12
N ILE A 291 19.18 -16.58 -24.92
CA ILE A 291 19.05 -17.98 -25.35
C ILE A 291 18.77 -17.98 -26.85
N THR A 292 19.83 -18.20 -27.62
CA THR A 292 19.74 -18.68 -29.00
C THR A 292 19.44 -20.17 -28.98
N THR A 293 18.17 -20.55 -29.00
CA THR A 293 17.75 -21.91 -29.38
C THR A 293 16.35 -21.82 -29.99
N PRO A 294 16.06 -22.59 -31.07
CA PRO A 294 14.97 -22.28 -31.98
C PRO A 294 13.61 -22.33 -31.28
N LEU A 295 12.76 -21.37 -31.59
CA LEU A 295 11.37 -21.31 -31.18
C LEU A 295 10.63 -22.57 -31.69
N THR A 296 10.56 -23.60 -30.86
CA THR A 296 9.42 -24.50 -30.85
C THR A 296 8.58 -24.12 -29.65
N THR A 297 7.44 -23.52 -29.95
CA THR A 297 6.34 -23.24 -29.04
C THR A 297 6.07 -24.42 -28.11
N LYS A 298 6.41 -24.23 -26.83
CA LYS A 298 5.75 -24.93 -25.74
C LYS A 298 5.74 -24.02 -24.51
N GLU A 299 4.54 -23.63 -24.13
CA GLU A 299 4.23 -22.91 -22.90
C GLU A 299 4.89 -23.61 -21.69
N PRO A 300 5.35 -22.85 -20.68
CA PRO A 300 5.82 -23.45 -19.43
C PRO A 300 4.67 -24.22 -18.76
N PRO A 301 4.96 -25.30 -18.01
CA PRO A 301 3.90 -26.08 -17.38
C PRO A 301 3.18 -25.22 -16.34
N MET A 302 1.85 -25.31 -16.34
CA MET A 302 0.95 -24.59 -15.45
C MET A 302 1.25 -24.90 -13.98
N THR A 303 1.63 -23.89 -13.20
CA THR A 303 1.71 -23.97 -11.73
C THR A 303 0.29 -23.96 -11.16
N GLU A 304 -0.04 -24.94 -10.31
CA GLU A 304 -1.33 -24.99 -9.61
C GLU A 304 -1.52 -23.75 -8.71
N LEU A 305 -2.74 -23.24 -8.55
CA LEU A 305 -3.02 -22.12 -7.65
C LEU A 305 -2.61 -22.43 -6.19
N LEU A 306 -2.80 -23.70 -5.78
CA LEU A 306 -2.54 -24.18 -4.42
C LEU A 306 -1.31 -25.09 -4.40
N ASP A 307 -0.17 -24.54 -4.79
CA ASP A 307 1.14 -25.19 -4.94
C ASP A 307 1.83 -25.59 -3.62
N GLY A 308 1.19 -25.39 -2.47
CA GLY A 308 1.76 -25.67 -1.15
C GLY A 308 2.75 -24.64 -0.64
N THR A 309 3.13 -23.62 -1.43
CA THR A 309 4.09 -22.60 -0.98
C THR A 309 3.41 -21.60 -0.05
N LEU A 310 4.14 -21.15 0.97
CA LEU A 310 3.63 -20.23 1.98
C LEU A 310 3.84 -18.78 1.53
N THR A 311 2.92 -17.90 1.93
CA THR A 311 3.05 -16.45 1.77
C THR A 311 3.14 -15.82 3.15
N THR A 312 4.18 -15.01 3.41
CA THR A 312 4.45 -14.47 4.75
C THR A 312 4.63 -12.94 4.80
N PRO A 313 3.58 -12.16 4.48
CA PRO A 313 3.68 -10.70 4.49
C PRO A 313 3.74 -10.16 5.93
N VAL A 314 4.35 -8.99 6.07
CA VAL A 314 4.36 -8.21 7.31
C VAL A 314 3.48 -6.97 7.09
N GLY A 315 2.60 -6.69 8.05
CA GLY A 315 1.68 -5.56 7.99
C GLY A 315 1.46 -4.94 9.37
N ARG A 316 0.66 -3.88 9.40
CA ARG A 316 0.28 -3.19 10.63
C ARG A 316 -1.24 -2.95 10.64
N PRO A 317 -1.89 -2.97 11.82
CA PRO A 317 -3.26 -2.54 11.93
C PRO A 317 -3.45 -1.13 11.37
N ARG A 318 -4.62 -0.86 10.79
CA ARG A 318 -4.95 0.50 10.37
C ARG A 318 -5.34 1.32 11.59
N TYR A 319 -5.01 2.61 11.58
CA TYR A 319 -5.33 3.56 12.66
C TYR A 319 -6.83 3.58 13.02
N GLU A 320 -7.70 3.41 12.03
CA GLU A 320 -9.17 3.26 12.20
C GLU A 320 -9.55 2.20 13.25
N GLY A 321 -8.72 1.17 13.45
CA GLY A 321 -9.04 0.04 14.31
C GLY A 321 -8.90 0.29 15.79
N ALA A 322 -8.28 1.39 16.20
CA ALA A 322 -8.08 1.74 17.60
C ALA A 322 -9.34 2.40 18.20
N ASN A 323 -10.45 1.64 18.26
CA ASN A 323 -11.76 2.14 18.66
C ASN A 323 -11.79 2.57 20.14
N ILE A 324 -11.09 1.86 21.03
CA ILE A 324 -11.05 2.13 22.47
C ILE A 324 -9.61 2.04 22.95
N ARG A 325 -9.06 3.16 23.43
CA ARG A 325 -7.64 3.33 23.79
C ARG A 325 -6.74 3.04 22.58
N THR A 326 -5.75 2.16 22.72
CA THR A 326 -4.79 1.78 21.67
C THR A 326 -5.01 0.37 21.14
N TRP A 327 -6.09 -0.30 21.58
CA TRP A 327 -6.39 -1.68 21.22
C TRP A 327 -7.17 -1.77 19.92
N ILE A 328 -6.81 -2.75 19.10
CA ILE A 328 -7.38 -2.95 17.78
C ILE A 328 -8.64 -3.82 17.84
N GLY A 329 -9.71 -3.34 17.22
CA GLY A 329 -10.96 -4.09 17.03
C GLY A 329 -10.83 -5.27 16.06
N PHE A 330 -11.69 -6.28 16.21
CA PHE A 330 -11.58 -7.56 15.50
C PHE A 330 -11.60 -7.42 13.97
N LYS A 331 -12.34 -6.44 13.42
CA LYS A 331 -12.41 -6.22 11.97
C LYS A 331 -11.04 -6.03 11.34
N HIS A 332 -10.09 -5.40 12.05
CA HIS A 332 -8.76 -5.15 11.52
C HIS A 332 -7.85 -6.37 11.55
N PHE A 333 -8.12 -7.35 12.42
CA PHE A 333 -7.48 -8.66 12.32
C PHE A 333 -7.93 -9.38 11.05
N MET A 334 -9.22 -9.28 10.72
CA MET A 334 -9.75 -9.83 9.48
C MET A 334 -9.21 -9.08 8.26
N TYR A 335 -9.07 -7.75 8.30
CA TYR A 335 -8.44 -6.99 7.21
C TYR A 335 -6.98 -7.40 6.98
N LEU A 336 -6.20 -7.61 8.05
CA LEU A 336 -4.83 -8.10 7.92
C LEU A 336 -4.77 -9.51 7.27
N THR A 337 -5.75 -10.35 7.60
CA THR A 337 -5.88 -11.69 7.00
C THR A 337 -6.28 -11.62 5.53
N GLU A 338 -7.22 -10.75 5.18
CA GLU A 338 -7.65 -10.44 3.81
C GLU A 338 -6.48 -9.95 2.96
N GLU A 339 -5.73 -8.95 3.43
CA GLU A 339 -4.53 -8.44 2.74
C GLU A 339 -3.46 -9.52 2.54
N ALA A 340 -3.28 -10.42 3.51
CA ALA A 340 -2.33 -11.52 3.41
C ALA A 340 -2.74 -12.54 2.34
N VAL A 341 -4.04 -12.85 2.21
CA VAL A 341 -4.53 -13.71 1.13
C VAL A 341 -4.47 -13.02 -0.22
N LEU A 342 -4.78 -11.72 -0.30
CA LEU A 342 -4.58 -10.97 -1.55
C LEU A 342 -3.10 -11.00 -1.98
N GLN A 343 -2.17 -10.95 -1.02
CA GLN A 343 -0.74 -11.14 -1.29
C GLN A 343 -0.43 -12.53 -1.86
N TYR A 344 -1.05 -13.59 -1.34
CA TYR A 344 -0.88 -14.96 -1.85
C TYR A 344 -1.20 -15.07 -3.35
N PHE A 345 -2.30 -14.44 -3.79
CA PHE A 345 -2.71 -14.40 -5.19
C PHE A 345 -1.76 -13.52 -6.04
N ARG A 346 -1.29 -12.38 -5.50
CA ARG A 346 -0.30 -11.52 -6.17
C ARG A 346 1.02 -12.25 -6.44
N GLU A 347 1.52 -13.00 -5.47
CA GLU A 347 2.77 -13.77 -5.59
C GLU A 347 2.69 -14.87 -6.67
N ARG A 348 1.49 -15.35 -6.99
CA ARG A 348 1.21 -16.35 -8.03
C ARG A 348 0.87 -15.75 -9.39
N GLY A 349 1.00 -14.42 -9.55
CA GLY A 349 0.72 -13.73 -10.81
C GLY A 349 -0.77 -13.69 -11.18
N VAL A 350 -1.65 -13.97 -10.21
CA VAL A 350 -3.12 -13.97 -10.38
C VAL A 350 -3.76 -13.06 -9.34
N GLY A 351 -3.16 -11.87 -9.13
CA GLY A 351 -3.71 -10.85 -8.24
C GLY A 351 -5.10 -10.38 -8.71
N ALA A 352 -5.89 -9.82 -7.79
CA ALA A 352 -7.28 -9.40 -8.05
C ALA A 352 -7.45 -8.54 -9.33
N GLU A 353 -6.56 -7.58 -9.56
CA GLU A 353 -6.58 -6.74 -10.77
C GLU A 353 -6.29 -7.55 -12.05
N THR A 354 -5.34 -8.48 -11.99
CA THR A 354 -5.03 -9.38 -13.12
C THR A 354 -6.20 -10.31 -13.42
N LEU A 355 -6.81 -10.90 -12.40
CA LEU A 355 -8.02 -11.70 -12.51
C LEU A 355 -9.14 -10.92 -13.19
N TYR A 356 -9.35 -9.67 -12.76
CA TYR A 356 -10.38 -8.79 -13.28
C TYR A 356 -10.15 -8.44 -14.75
N HIS A 357 -9.01 -7.82 -15.07
CA HIS A 357 -8.75 -7.28 -16.41
C HIS A 357 -8.37 -8.34 -17.44
N THR A 358 -7.69 -9.41 -17.03
CA THR A 358 -7.17 -10.41 -17.98
C THR A 358 -8.18 -11.52 -18.21
N TYR A 359 -8.88 -11.96 -17.16
CA TYR A 359 -9.70 -13.17 -17.22
C TYR A 359 -11.19 -12.92 -16.96
N GLY A 360 -11.58 -11.69 -16.63
CA GLY A 360 -12.97 -11.34 -16.33
C GLY A 360 -13.48 -11.98 -15.04
N LEU A 361 -12.60 -12.11 -14.03
CA LEU A 361 -12.88 -12.75 -12.75
C LEU A 361 -12.72 -11.75 -11.60
N GLY A 362 -13.72 -11.64 -10.74
CA GLY A 362 -13.62 -11.00 -9.42
C GLY A 362 -13.07 -11.97 -8.38
N LEU A 363 -12.16 -11.52 -7.53
CA LEU A 363 -11.65 -12.30 -6.40
C LEU A 363 -12.54 -12.04 -5.18
N GLU A 364 -13.30 -13.04 -4.76
CA GLU A 364 -14.25 -12.91 -3.64
C GLU A 364 -13.78 -13.74 -2.44
N ILE A 365 -13.64 -13.11 -1.27
CA ILE A 365 -13.51 -13.84 -0.01
C ILE A 365 -14.91 -14.26 0.42
N VAL A 366 -15.20 -15.55 0.29
CA VAL A 366 -16.55 -16.08 0.48
C VAL A 366 -16.77 -16.71 1.86
N ASP A 367 -15.70 -16.98 2.60
CA ASP A 367 -15.78 -17.47 3.97
C ASP A 367 -14.53 -17.05 4.72
N HIS A 368 -14.71 -16.55 5.94
CA HIS A 368 -13.62 -16.08 6.79
C HIS A 368 -13.96 -16.33 8.24
N SER A 369 -13.30 -17.30 8.86
CA SER A 369 -13.47 -17.68 10.27
C SER A 369 -12.18 -17.48 11.03
N VAL A 370 -12.24 -16.78 12.17
CA VAL A 370 -11.07 -16.41 12.96
C VAL A 370 -11.24 -16.72 14.45
N SER A 371 -10.12 -17.00 15.11
CA SER A 371 -9.97 -17.08 16.55
C SER A 371 -8.89 -16.08 16.98
N LEU A 372 -9.18 -15.30 18.03
CA LEU A 372 -8.41 -14.15 18.49
C LEU A 372 -7.92 -14.38 19.92
N PRO A 373 -6.85 -15.19 20.11
CA PRO A 373 -6.37 -15.56 21.45
C PRO A 373 -5.63 -14.45 22.20
N ALA A 374 -5.21 -13.39 21.52
CA ALA A 374 -4.45 -12.30 22.12
C ALA A 374 -4.81 -10.96 21.47
N THR A 375 -4.58 -9.88 22.21
CA THR A 375 -4.85 -8.52 21.78
C THR A 375 -3.77 -7.99 20.84
N LEU A 376 -4.15 -6.97 20.07
CA LEU A 376 -3.30 -6.26 19.14
C LEU A 376 -3.38 -4.77 19.45
N GLY A 377 -2.22 -4.13 19.56
CA GLY A 377 -2.04 -2.70 19.72
C GLY A 377 -1.84 -2.01 18.38
N ILE A 378 -2.11 -0.70 18.34
CA ILE A 378 -2.06 0.10 17.11
C ILE A 378 -0.68 0.12 16.43
N ASP A 379 0.40 0.08 17.22
CA ASP A 379 1.78 0.13 16.72
C ASP A 379 2.40 -1.25 16.50
N ASP A 380 1.59 -2.32 16.55
CA ASP A 380 2.10 -3.65 16.33
C ASP A 380 2.49 -3.91 14.89
N GLU A 381 3.68 -4.47 14.72
CA GLU A 381 4.07 -5.15 13.50
C GLU A 381 3.58 -6.59 13.54
N VAL A 382 2.82 -6.98 12.52
CA VAL A 382 2.14 -8.26 12.43
C VAL A 382 2.70 -9.05 11.27
N THR A 383 3.30 -10.19 11.56
CA THR A 383 3.65 -11.18 10.54
C THR A 383 2.44 -12.09 10.30
N ALA A 384 1.99 -12.17 9.05
CA ALA A 384 1.01 -13.16 8.61
C ALA A 384 1.73 -14.38 8.03
N VAL A 385 1.14 -15.56 8.19
CA VAL A 385 1.54 -16.78 7.47
C VAL A 385 0.29 -17.37 6.83
N VAL A 386 0.28 -17.39 5.50
CA VAL A 386 -0.81 -17.95 4.68
C VAL A 386 -0.37 -19.31 4.15
N GLU A 387 -1.10 -20.35 4.53
CA GLU A 387 -0.89 -21.74 4.13
C GLU A 387 -2.07 -22.20 3.26
N PRO A 388 -1.84 -22.58 1.99
CA PRO A 388 -2.90 -23.13 1.16
C PRO A 388 -3.38 -24.49 1.67
N GLY A 389 -4.69 -24.67 1.67
CA GLY A 389 -5.34 -25.90 2.10
C GLY A 389 -5.64 -26.83 0.93
N ARG A 390 -6.19 -28.00 1.26
CA ARG A 390 -6.69 -28.94 0.25
C ARG A 390 -8.06 -28.47 -0.26
N PRO A 391 -8.24 -28.22 -1.57
CA PRO A 391 -9.50 -27.75 -2.10
C PRO A 391 -10.59 -28.82 -2.02
N LYS A 392 -11.84 -28.37 -1.89
CA LYS A 392 -13.04 -29.18 -2.05
C LYS A 392 -13.79 -28.69 -3.29
N PRO A 393 -14.32 -29.58 -4.14
CA PRO A 393 -15.06 -29.17 -5.33
C PRO A 393 -16.17 -28.17 -4.99
N GLY A 394 -16.24 -27.06 -5.72
CA GLY A 394 -17.30 -26.05 -5.58
C GLY A 394 -17.26 -25.19 -4.31
N HIS A 395 -16.19 -25.22 -3.50
CA HIS A 395 -16.10 -24.46 -2.23
C HIS A 395 -15.12 -23.28 -2.27
N GLY A 396 -14.47 -23.04 -3.42
CA GLY A 396 -13.37 -22.09 -3.55
C GLY A 396 -12.02 -22.62 -3.03
N ALA A 397 -10.99 -21.79 -3.17
CA ALA A 397 -9.61 -22.02 -2.74
C ALA A 397 -9.49 -21.80 -1.22
N PRO A 398 -9.14 -22.82 -0.41
CA PRO A 398 -9.02 -22.67 1.03
C PRO A 398 -7.61 -22.29 1.48
N PHE A 399 -7.53 -21.47 2.52
CA PHE A 399 -6.30 -21.09 3.20
C PHE A 399 -6.46 -21.16 4.71
N LYS A 400 -5.36 -21.45 5.41
CA LYS A 400 -5.20 -21.16 6.83
C LYS A 400 -4.32 -19.92 6.96
N VAL A 401 -4.67 -19.03 7.88
CA VAL A 401 -3.87 -17.84 8.16
C VAL A 401 -3.55 -17.78 9.65
N ARG A 402 -2.31 -17.42 9.95
CA ARG A 402 -1.84 -17.16 11.32
C ARG A 402 -1.25 -15.77 11.36
N LEU A 403 -1.66 -14.95 12.32
CA LEU A 403 -1.03 -13.66 12.59
C LEU A 403 -0.23 -13.74 13.88
N THR A 404 0.99 -13.22 13.87
CA THR A 404 1.89 -13.19 15.03
C THR A 404 2.54 -11.83 15.22
N VAL A 405 2.83 -11.49 16.46
CA VAL A 405 3.58 -10.27 16.86
C VAL A 405 4.74 -10.64 17.77
N ARG A 406 5.72 -9.74 17.93
CA ARG A 406 6.78 -9.90 18.95
C ARG A 406 6.41 -9.19 20.26
N ARG A 407 6.61 -9.87 21.39
CA ARG A 407 6.44 -9.36 22.75
C ARG A 407 7.57 -9.86 23.62
N ASP A 408 8.29 -8.96 24.27
CA ASP A 408 9.38 -9.32 25.20
C ASP A 408 10.37 -10.36 24.64
N GLY A 409 10.62 -10.28 23.32
CA GLY A 409 11.48 -11.22 22.59
C GLY A 409 10.80 -12.50 22.09
N GLU A 410 9.59 -12.82 22.53
CA GLU A 410 8.81 -14.00 22.13
C GLU A 410 7.86 -13.71 20.96
N THR A 411 7.49 -14.76 20.22
CA THR A 411 6.48 -14.70 19.14
C THR A 411 5.12 -15.10 19.69
N VAL A 412 4.18 -14.17 19.70
CA VAL A 412 2.83 -14.39 20.21
C VAL A 412 1.86 -14.51 19.05
N THR A 413 1.06 -15.58 19.01
CA THR A 413 -0.03 -15.72 18.03
C THR A 413 -1.21 -14.87 18.46
N VAL A 414 -1.66 -13.97 17.58
CA VAL A 414 -2.78 -13.05 17.84
C VAL A 414 -4.03 -13.40 17.02
N LEU A 415 -3.86 -14.16 15.93
CA LEU A 415 -4.98 -14.75 15.19
C LEU A 415 -4.61 -16.10 14.61
N THR A 416 -5.57 -17.02 14.63
CA THR A 416 -5.61 -18.17 13.71
C THR A 416 -6.93 -18.16 12.96
N GLY A 417 -6.90 -18.40 11.66
CA GLY A 417 -8.08 -18.30 10.82
C GLY A 417 -8.08 -19.28 9.66
N LYS A 418 -9.28 -19.47 9.12
CA LYS A 418 -9.54 -20.17 7.86
C LYS A 418 -10.28 -19.22 6.95
N ILE A 419 -9.86 -19.16 5.71
CA ILE A 419 -10.40 -18.24 4.70
C ILE A 419 -10.56 -19.00 3.39
N ARG A 420 -11.63 -18.71 2.66
CA ARG A 420 -11.86 -19.27 1.32
C ARG A 420 -12.11 -18.17 0.31
N VAL A 421 -11.56 -18.39 -0.87
CA VAL A 421 -11.66 -17.47 -2.00
C VAL A 421 -12.34 -18.15 -3.17
N ALA A 422 -13.36 -17.52 -3.75
CA ALA A 422 -13.94 -17.91 -5.03
C ALA A 422 -13.54 -16.90 -6.10
N LEU A 423 -13.45 -17.35 -7.35
CA LEU A 423 -13.24 -16.49 -8.50
C LEU A 423 -14.58 -16.34 -9.23
N VAL A 424 -15.22 -15.18 -9.11
CA VAL A 424 -16.57 -14.97 -9.62
C VAL A 424 -16.52 -14.34 -11.01
N THR A 425 -17.23 -14.89 -11.98
CA THR A 425 -17.29 -14.28 -13.32
C THR A 425 -17.97 -12.92 -13.28
N LEU A 426 -17.41 -11.93 -13.99
CA LEU A 426 -18.01 -10.60 -14.10
C LEU A 426 -19.20 -10.62 -15.07
N LYS A 427 -20.30 -9.95 -14.69
CA LYS A 427 -21.48 -9.76 -15.57
C LYS A 427 -21.12 -8.97 -16.83
N ASP A 428 -20.32 -7.91 -16.66
CA ASP A 428 -19.83 -7.03 -17.72
C ASP A 428 -18.31 -7.12 -17.83
N ALA A 429 -17.81 -8.30 -18.21
CA ALA A 429 -16.37 -8.50 -18.39
C ALA A 429 -15.80 -7.54 -19.45
N PRO A 430 -14.60 -6.96 -19.24
CA PRO A 430 -13.95 -6.11 -20.24
C PRO A 430 -13.84 -6.79 -21.61
N ALA A 431 -14.02 -6.03 -22.69
CA ALA A 431 -13.86 -6.57 -24.04
C ALA A 431 -12.44 -7.14 -24.23
N GLY A 432 -12.34 -8.36 -24.78
CA GLY A 432 -11.05 -8.99 -25.06
C GLY A 432 -10.40 -9.75 -23.89
N VAL A 433 -11.16 -10.12 -22.86
CA VAL A 433 -10.65 -11.03 -21.81
C VAL A 433 -10.15 -12.36 -22.42
N ARG A 434 -9.07 -12.88 -21.84
CA ARG A 434 -8.48 -14.16 -22.22
C ARG A 434 -9.26 -15.31 -21.59
N PRO A 435 -9.21 -16.51 -22.20
CA PRO A 435 -9.75 -17.72 -21.56
C PRO A 435 -9.14 -17.93 -20.18
N VAL A 436 -9.96 -18.39 -19.24
CA VAL A 436 -9.52 -18.73 -17.88
C VAL A 436 -8.50 -19.88 -17.96
N PRO A 437 -7.30 -19.73 -17.36
CA PRO A 437 -6.32 -20.80 -17.29
C PRO A 437 -6.84 -22.01 -16.50
N ALA A 438 -6.51 -23.23 -16.95
CA ALA A 438 -7.03 -24.47 -16.35
C ALA A 438 -6.69 -24.66 -14.86
N HIS A 439 -5.62 -24.04 -14.35
CA HIS A 439 -5.28 -24.08 -12.92
C HIS A 439 -6.17 -23.16 -12.05
N LEU A 440 -6.95 -22.27 -12.65
CA LEU A 440 -7.93 -21.40 -11.98
C LEU A 440 -9.37 -21.91 -12.12
N GLU A 441 -9.69 -22.63 -13.20
CA GLU A 441 -11.02 -23.20 -13.48
C GLU A 441 -11.70 -23.87 -12.27
N PRO A 442 -11.01 -24.66 -11.42
CA PRO A 442 -11.64 -25.32 -10.27
C PRO A 442 -12.22 -24.37 -9.20
N TYR A 443 -11.83 -23.10 -9.25
CA TYR A 443 -12.23 -22.07 -8.28
C TYR A 443 -13.18 -21.04 -8.87
N VAL A 444 -13.51 -21.18 -10.17
CA VAL A 444 -14.38 -20.25 -10.88
C VAL A 444 -15.85 -20.63 -10.68
N VAL A 445 -16.67 -19.63 -10.33
CA VAL A 445 -18.12 -19.76 -10.20
C VAL A 445 -18.81 -18.59 -10.89
N PRO A 446 -20.04 -18.76 -11.40
CA PRO A 446 -20.77 -17.67 -12.03
C PRO A 446 -21.17 -16.56 -11.05
N GLU A 447 -21.49 -16.96 -9.81
CA GLU A 447 -21.93 -16.10 -8.71
C GLU A 447 -21.70 -16.85 -7.39
N VAL A 448 -21.73 -16.12 -6.26
CA VAL A 448 -21.50 -16.72 -4.94
C VAL A 448 -22.52 -17.84 -4.62
N ALA A 449 -23.77 -17.69 -5.06
CA ALA A 449 -24.83 -18.68 -4.84
C ALA A 449 -24.56 -20.04 -5.52
N ALA A 450 -23.64 -20.10 -6.49
CA ALA A 450 -23.24 -21.34 -7.14
C ALA A 450 -22.22 -22.17 -6.33
N LEU A 451 -21.74 -21.66 -5.19
CA LEU A 451 -20.89 -22.43 -4.28
C LEU A 451 -21.66 -23.59 -3.65
N ALA A 452 -21.00 -24.74 -3.53
CA ALA A 452 -21.61 -25.97 -3.02
C ALA A 452 -22.14 -25.83 -1.58
N ASP A 453 -21.54 -24.94 -0.79
CA ASP A 453 -21.92 -24.65 0.58
C ASP A 453 -22.69 -23.33 0.76
N ALA A 454 -23.13 -22.75 -0.36
CA ALA A 454 -24.25 -21.81 -0.39
C ALA A 454 -25.59 -22.51 -0.68
N ALA A 455 -25.55 -23.79 -1.08
CA ALA A 455 -26.75 -24.57 -1.39
C ALA A 455 -27.71 -24.68 -0.20
N GLY A 456 -29.02 -24.60 -0.49
CA GLY A 456 -30.08 -24.67 0.53
C GLY A 456 -30.53 -23.30 1.07
N HIS A 457 -30.02 -22.20 0.50
CA HIS A 457 -30.44 -20.84 0.82
C HIS A 457 -31.13 -20.15 -0.36
N GLU A 458 -31.99 -20.93 -1.04
CA GLU A 458 -32.75 -20.47 -2.19
C GLU A 458 -33.62 -19.24 -1.86
N PRO A 459 -33.67 -18.22 -2.74
CA PRO A 459 -34.47 -17.04 -2.52
C PRO A 459 -35.93 -17.38 -2.23
N GLN A 460 -36.50 -16.79 -1.17
CA GLN A 460 -37.86 -17.06 -0.73
C GLN A 460 -38.82 -15.97 -1.23
N ALA A 461 -40.00 -16.34 -1.73
CA ALA A 461 -41.01 -15.35 -2.09
C ALA A 461 -41.59 -14.73 -0.82
N VAL A 462 -41.40 -13.42 -0.64
CA VAL A 462 -41.85 -12.66 0.52
C VAL A 462 -42.34 -11.30 0.03
N ALA A 463 -43.55 -10.89 0.43
CA ALA A 463 -44.05 -9.57 0.12
C ALA A 463 -43.37 -8.52 1.01
N ASP A 464 -43.16 -7.30 0.49
CA ASP A 464 -42.46 -6.21 1.19
C ASP A 464 -43.03 -5.94 2.59
N GLY A 465 -44.36 -6.01 2.72
CA GLY A 465 -45.06 -5.80 3.99
C GLY A 465 -44.84 -6.90 5.04
N ASP A 466 -44.34 -8.07 4.63
CA ASP A 466 -44.11 -9.22 5.52
C ASP A 466 -42.63 -9.37 5.91
N LEU A 467 -41.72 -8.56 5.35
CA LEU A 467 -40.27 -8.69 5.53
C LEU A 467 -39.84 -8.69 6.99
N GLU A 468 -40.29 -7.70 7.77
CA GLU A 468 -39.92 -7.57 9.18
C GLU A 468 -40.43 -8.75 10.02
N ALA A 469 -41.66 -9.22 9.75
CA ALA A 469 -42.24 -10.37 10.46
C ALA A 469 -41.49 -11.69 10.16
N VAL A 470 -40.97 -11.83 8.93
CA VAL A 470 -40.16 -12.98 8.52
C VAL A 470 -38.75 -12.92 9.10
N LEU A 471 -38.11 -11.73 9.06
CA LEU A 471 -36.73 -11.54 9.52
C LEU A 471 -36.60 -11.45 11.05
N THR A 472 -37.66 -11.00 11.73
CA THR A 472 -37.73 -10.94 13.20
C THR A 472 -38.99 -11.60 13.73
N PRO A 473 -39.09 -12.95 13.65
CA PRO A 473 -40.27 -13.66 14.14
C PRO A 473 -40.52 -13.34 15.63
N PRO A 474 -41.78 -13.19 16.06
CA PRO A 474 -42.10 -12.96 17.47
C PRO A 474 -41.43 -13.96 18.40
N GLY A 475 -40.70 -13.47 19.41
CA GLY A 475 -39.99 -14.30 20.40
C GLY A 475 -38.60 -14.79 19.99
N SER A 476 -38.08 -14.38 18.83
CA SER A 476 -36.78 -14.85 18.32
C SER A 476 -35.54 -14.19 18.93
N ASN A 477 -35.68 -13.14 19.74
CA ASN A 477 -34.59 -12.25 20.17
C ASN A 477 -33.81 -11.59 19.01
N ALA A 478 -34.32 -11.69 17.78
CA ALA A 478 -33.68 -11.12 16.61
C ALA A 478 -33.84 -9.59 16.60
N PHE A 479 -32.76 -8.91 16.23
CA PHE A 479 -32.71 -7.48 16.00
C PHE A 479 -32.44 -7.21 14.52
N LEU A 480 -33.27 -6.37 13.91
CA LEU A 480 -33.19 -6.01 12.50
C LEU A 480 -32.65 -4.60 12.32
N TRP A 481 -31.62 -4.47 11.49
CA TRP A 481 -31.12 -3.18 11.01
C TRP A 481 -31.03 -3.21 9.48
N SER A 482 -31.73 -2.28 8.83
CA SER A 482 -31.74 -2.17 7.36
C SER A 482 -31.01 -0.91 6.91
N TRP A 483 -30.18 -1.04 5.88
CA TRP A 483 -29.37 0.07 5.36
C TRP A 483 -29.08 -0.10 3.87
N ARG A 484 -28.88 1.02 3.17
CA ARG A 484 -28.54 1.02 1.74
C ARG A 484 -27.04 0.78 1.56
N ILE A 485 -26.66 -0.19 0.72
CA ILE A 485 -25.26 -0.48 0.38
C ILE A 485 -24.68 0.69 -0.45
N PRO A 486 -23.70 1.45 0.05
CA PRO A 486 -23.08 2.52 -0.72
C PRO A 486 -21.90 1.99 -1.55
N TYR A 487 -21.52 2.74 -2.59
CA TYR A 487 -20.49 2.31 -3.55
C TYR A 487 -19.13 1.96 -2.92
N PHE A 488 -18.74 2.62 -1.81
CA PHE A 488 -17.45 2.38 -1.14
C PHE A 488 -17.42 1.13 -0.25
N TYR A 489 -18.52 0.37 -0.23
CA TYR A 489 -18.58 -1.00 0.29
C TYR A 489 -18.46 -2.04 -0.84
N CYS A 490 -18.43 -1.62 -2.10
CA CYS A 490 -18.47 -2.50 -3.24
C CYS A 490 -17.11 -2.58 -3.95
N HIS A 491 -16.88 -3.68 -4.66
CA HIS A 491 -15.73 -3.87 -5.53
C HIS A 491 -16.13 -4.49 -6.87
N PHE A 492 -15.22 -4.45 -7.84
CA PHE A 492 -15.43 -5.01 -9.18
C PHE A 492 -16.74 -4.55 -9.85
N SER A 493 -17.03 -3.25 -9.72
CA SER A 493 -18.22 -2.50 -10.20
C SER A 493 -19.34 -2.35 -9.17
N ASP A 494 -20.01 -3.43 -8.75
CA ASP A 494 -21.27 -3.32 -8.01
C ASP A 494 -21.44 -4.30 -6.85
N ARG A 495 -20.56 -5.29 -6.63
CA ARG A 495 -20.78 -6.31 -5.58
C ARG A 495 -20.28 -5.85 -4.22
N LEU A 496 -21.08 -6.05 -3.17
CA LEU A 496 -20.69 -5.86 -1.76
C LEU A 496 -19.53 -6.80 -1.41
N GLN A 497 -18.39 -6.23 -1.03
CA GLN A 497 -17.20 -6.99 -0.68
C GLN A 497 -17.30 -7.60 0.74
N HIS A 498 -16.53 -8.66 1.00
CA HIS A 498 -16.43 -9.34 2.30
C HIS A 498 -16.26 -8.38 3.49
N SER A 499 -15.31 -7.43 3.40
CA SER A 499 -15.06 -6.46 4.47
C SER A 499 -16.27 -5.56 4.78
N GLY A 500 -17.21 -5.42 3.83
CA GLY A 500 -18.50 -4.79 4.06
C GLY A 500 -19.40 -5.56 5.03
N TYR A 501 -19.47 -6.88 4.92
CA TYR A 501 -20.19 -7.73 5.88
C TYR A 501 -19.51 -7.72 7.26
N VAL A 502 -18.18 -7.70 7.31
CA VAL A 502 -17.44 -7.60 8.59
C VAL A 502 -17.74 -6.27 9.30
N ARG A 503 -17.81 -5.15 8.58
CA ARG A 503 -18.23 -3.86 9.13
C ARG A 503 -19.68 -3.88 9.61
N ALA A 504 -20.58 -4.47 8.83
CA ALA A 504 -21.97 -4.63 9.22
C ALA A 504 -22.13 -5.48 10.49
N MET A 505 -21.28 -6.51 10.67
CA MET A 505 -21.24 -7.33 11.87
C MET A 505 -20.79 -6.53 13.10
N GLU A 506 -19.77 -5.67 12.97
CA GLU A 506 -19.35 -4.79 14.07
C GLU A 506 -20.45 -3.78 14.43
N GLU A 507 -21.06 -3.16 13.42
CA GLU A 507 -22.09 -2.13 13.62
C GLU A 507 -23.39 -2.69 14.20
N VAL A 508 -23.84 -3.87 13.75
CA VAL A 508 -25.08 -4.46 14.27
C VAL A 508 -24.94 -4.90 15.73
N VAL A 509 -23.72 -5.27 16.17
CA VAL A 509 -23.46 -5.54 17.58
C VAL A 509 -23.67 -4.28 18.41
N ASP A 510 -23.08 -3.14 18.02
CA ASP A 510 -23.25 -1.87 18.73
C ASP A 510 -24.72 -1.45 18.78
N ARG A 511 -25.42 -1.54 17.65
CA ARG A 511 -26.86 -1.21 17.54
C ARG A 511 -27.75 -2.11 18.39
N PHE A 512 -27.47 -3.42 18.41
CA PHE A 512 -28.19 -4.36 19.26
C PHE A 512 -27.98 -4.04 20.75
N LEU A 513 -26.74 -3.75 21.15
CA LEU A 513 -26.44 -3.40 22.53
C LEU A 513 -27.16 -2.11 22.96
N ASP A 514 -27.21 -1.09 22.09
CA ASP A 514 -27.97 0.13 22.33
C ASP A 514 -29.49 -0.14 22.47
N ASP A 515 -30.07 -0.95 21.58
CA ASP A 515 -31.48 -1.38 21.65
C ASP A 515 -31.80 -2.11 22.97
N ARG A 516 -30.87 -2.92 23.47
CA ARG A 516 -30.98 -3.62 24.77
C ARG A 516 -30.64 -2.72 25.97
N GLY A 517 -30.35 -1.45 25.76
CA GLY A 517 -30.02 -0.50 26.81
C GLY A 517 -28.66 -0.76 27.49
N ILE A 518 -27.73 -1.36 26.75
CA ILE A 518 -26.35 -1.69 27.15
C ILE A 518 -25.40 -0.70 26.47
N SER A 519 -25.17 0.45 27.10
CA SER A 519 -24.25 1.46 26.54
C SER A 519 -22.79 1.05 26.74
N ILE A 520 -22.02 0.94 25.65
CA ILE A 520 -20.58 0.72 25.68
C ILE A 520 -19.86 1.79 26.50
N ARG A 521 -20.30 3.05 26.37
CA ARG A 521 -19.73 4.16 27.14
C ARG A 521 -19.97 3.98 28.64
N THR A 522 -21.19 3.64 29.06
CA THR A 522 -21.51 3.40 30.47
C THR A 522 -20.68 2.25 31.03
N MET A 523 -20.58 1.14 30.29
CA MET A 523 -19.75 -0.02 30.68
C MET A 523 -18.28 0.36 30.83
N LEU A 524 -17.74 1.20 29.95
CA LEU A 524 -16.37 1.69 30.04
C LEU A 524 -16.16 2.67 31.21
N ASP A 525 -17.02 3.69 31.33
CA ASP A 525 -16.86 4.80 32.29
C ASP A 525 -17.08 4.33 33.73
N GLU A 526 -18.11 3.51 33.97
CA GLU A 526 -18.50 3.06 35.31
C GLU A 526 -17.78 1.77 35.72
N ARG A 527 -17.65 0.81 34.79
CA ARG A 527 -17.16 -0.55 35.11
C ARG A 527 -15.76 -0.84 34.57
N GLY A 528 -15.23 0.01 33.68
CA GLY A 528 -13.95 -0.24 33.03
C GLY A 528 -13.99 -1.43 32.07
N TRP A 529 -15.16 -1.79 31.54
CA TRP A 529 -15.35 -2.92 30.64
C TRP A 529 -15.15 -2.49 29.18
N ILE A 530 -14.30 -3.21 28.46
CA ILE A 530 -14.02 -2.97 27.03
C ILE A 530 -14.54 -4.16 26.22
N PRO A 531 -15.34 -3.94 25.15
CA PRO A 531 -15.74 -4.99 24.21
C PRO A 531 -14.56 -5.82 23.70
N VAL A 532 -14.71 -7.14 23.74
CA VAL A 532 -13.74 -8.08 23.16
C VAL A 532 -14.44 -9.17 22.37
N VAL A 533 -13.79 -9.56 21.27
CA VAL A 533 -14.24 -10.65 20.40
C VAL A 533 -13.18 -11.74 20.45
N SER A 534 -13.61 -12.97 20.70
CA SER A 534 -12.70 -14.12 20.73
C SER A 534 -12.77 -14.95 19.45
N ARG A 535 -13.92 -14.95 18.78
CA ARG A 535 -14.17 -15.63 17.51
C ARG A 535 -15.14 -14.83 16.66
N ALA A 536 -14.91 -14.83 15.36
CA ALA A 536 -15.84 -14.28 14.39
C ALA A 536 -15.83 -15.15 13.12
N ARG A 537 -16.95 -15.19 12.41
CA ARG A 537 -17.06 -15.81 11.10
C ARG A 537 -18.06 -15.05 10.24
N ALA A 538 -17.68 -14.75 9.01
CA ALA A 538 -18.59 -14.33 7.94
C ALA A 538 -18.51 -15.33 6.78
N HIS A 539 -19.65 -15.77 6.26
CA HIS A 539 -19.78 -16.73 5.17
C HIS A 539 -20.81 -16.21 4.18
N MET A 540 -20.39 -15.92 2.95
CA MET A 540 -21.23 -15.40 1.89
C MET A 540 -22.01 -16.55 1.22
N LEU A 541 -23.28 -16.27 0.93
CA LEU A 541 -24.27 -17.22 0.43
C LEU A 541 -24.84 -16.79 -0.92
N ALA A 542 -24.92 -15.48 -1.16
CA ALA A 542 -25.34 -14.92 -2.43
C ALA A 542 -24.75 -13.51 -2.61
N ASP A 543 -24.80 -13.00 -3.84
CA ASP A 543 -24.36 -11.65 -4.15
C ASP A 543 -25.37 -10.59 -3.64
N ALA A 544 -24.85 -9.58 -2.94
CA ALA A 544 -25.53 -8.31 -2.69
C ALA A 544 -24.86 -7.22 -3.54
N PHE A 545 -25.65 -6.29 -4.05
CA PHE A 545 -25.20 -5.26 -4.98
C PHE A 545 -25.35 -3.84 -4.43
N MET A 546 -24.59 -2.95 -5.04
CA MET A 546 -24.59 -1.52 -4.78
C MET A 546 -26.02 -0.97 -4.85
N GLU A 547 -26.34 -0.09 -3.90
CA GLU A 547 -27.63 0.59 -3.75
C GLU A 547 -28.81 -0.29 -3.32
N GLU A 548 -28.64 -1.61 -3.21
CA GLU A 548 -29.64 -2.45 -2.58
C GLU A 548 -29.77 -2.14 -1.08
N THR A 549 -30.94 -2.45 -0.53
CA THR A 549 -31.14 -2.41 0.92
C THR A 549 -30.70 -3.76 1.50
N LEU A 550 -29.65 -3.73 2.30
CA LEU A 550 -29.20 -4.87 3.08
C LEU A 550 -29.94 -4.87 4.42
N HIS A 551 -30.64 -5.96 4.71
CA HIS A 551 -31.29 -6.25 5.96
C HIS A 551 -30.36 -7.11 6.81
N THR A 552 -29.77 -6.56 7.87
CA THR A 552 -28.90 -7.26 8.80
C THR A 552 -29.69 -7.71 10.02
N VAL A 553 -29.70 -9.01 10.28
CA VAL A 553 -30.34 -9.64 11.44
C VAL A 553 -29.27 -10.13 12.41
N PHE A 554 -29.39 -9.75 13.67
CA PHE A 554 -28.50 -10.16 14.74
C PHE A 554 -29.27 -10.82 15.88
N THR A 555 -28.83 -12.00 16.30
CA THR A 555 -29.54 -12.77 17.34
C THR A 555 -28.54 -13.36 18.33
N VAL A 556 -28.59 -12.92 19.58
CA VAL A 556 -27.83 -13.56 20.67
C VAL A 556 -28.45 -14.92 20.98
N GLN A 557 -27.63 -15.97 20.93
CA GLN A 557 -28.05 -17.37 21.05
C GLN A 557 -27.93 -17.89 22.48
N GLU A 558 -26.77 -17.70 23.10
CA GLU A 558 -26.50 -18.18 24.46
C GLU A 558 -25.43 -17.34 25.17
N ILE A 559 -25.40 -17.44 26.50
CA ILE A 559 -24.35 -16.90 27.36
C ILE A 559 -23.51 -18.06 27.89
N ILE A 560 -22.19 -17.93 27.74
CA ILE A 560 -21.21 -18.93 28.15
C ILE A 560 -20.51 -18.46 29.42
N LYS A 561 -20.73 -19.20 30.52
CA LYS A 561 -20.08 -18.98 31.82
C LYS A 561 -20.20 -17.54 32.33
N ASP A 562 -21.30 -16.87 32.01
CA ASP A 562 -21.59 -15.49 32.38
C ASP A 562 -20.56 -14.44 31.93
N VAL A 563 -19.63 -14.77 31.03
CA VAL A 563 -18.53 -13.86 30.62
C VAL A 563 -18.49 -13.55 29.13
N MET A 564 -19.14 -14.38 28.31
CA MET A 564 -19.19 -14.25 26.85
C MET A 564 -20.58 -14.63 26.36
N TYR A 565 -21.00 -14.12 25.22
CA TYR A 565 -22.18 -14.60 24.52
C TYR A 565 -21.84 -14.94 23.06
N THR A 566 -22.60 -15.85 22.48
CA THR A 566 -22.55 -16.15 21.05
C THR A 566 -23.75 -15.52 20.37
N ALA A 567 -23.55 -15.04 19.15
CA ALA A 567 -24.62 -14.48 18.34
C ALA A 567 -24.50 -14.92 16.88
N ALA A 568 -25.66 -15.12 16.25
CA ALA A 568 -25.79 -15.27 14.81
C ALA A 568 -25.91 -13.91 14.14
N PHE A 569 -25.37 -13.84 12.93
CA PHE A 569 -25.39 -12.69 12.04
C PHE A 569 -25.87 -13.19 10.68
N ASP A 570 -27.00 -12.70 10.19
CA ASP A 570 -27.52 -13.07 8.88
C ASP A 570 -27.89 -11.81 8.11
N THR A 571 -27.62 -11.78 6.80
CA THR A 571 -27.90 -10.62 5.96
C THR A 571 -28.74 -11.00 4.76
N TYR A 572 -29.67 -10.13 4.39
CA TYR A 572 -30.61 -10.39 3.31
C TYR A 572 -30.75 -9.17 2.40
N VAL A 573 -31.04 -9.41 1.13
CA VAL A 573 -31.56 -8.37 0.23
C VAL A 573 -32.93 -8.81 -0.26
N HIS A 574 -33.85 -7.86 -0.41
CA HIS A 574 -35.11 -8.10 -1.09
C HIS A 574 -35.02 -7.59 -2.52
N ARG A 575 -35.09 -8.51 -3.48
CA ARG A 575 -34.94 -8.24 -4.91
C ARG A 575 -36.03 -8.98 -5.68
N ASP A 576 -36.75 -8.26 -6.53
CA ASP A 576 -37.80 -8.82 -7.41
C ASP A 576 -38.87 -9.65 -6.67
N GLY A 577 -39.30 -9.18 -5.48
CA GLY A 577 -40.30 -9.88 -4.66
C GLY A 577 -39.76 -11.12 -3.94
N ARG A 578 -38.44 -11.29 -3.89
CA ARG A 578 -37.78 -12.42 -3.24
C ARG A 578 -36.77 -11.95 -2.21
N LEU A 579 -36.79 -12.60 -1.06
CA LEU A 579 -35.80 -12.46 -0.01
C LEU A 579 -34.61 -13.38 -0.32
N VAL A 580 -33.45 -12.79 -0.57
CA VAL A 580 -32.19 -13.50 -0.86
C VAL A 580 -31.30 -13.44 0.39
N HIS A 581 -30.89 -14.59 0.91
CA HIS A 581 -29.95 -14.68 2.02
C HIS A 581 -28.53 -14.52 1.48
N THR A 582 -27.86 -13.40 1.80
CA THR A 582 -26.59 -13.00 1.17
C THR A 582 -25.36 -13.38 1.98
N ALA A 583 -25.43 -13.38 3.31
CA ALA A 583 -24.38 -13.95 4.16
C ALA A 583 -24.92 -14.41 5.51
N THR A 584 -24.26 -15.42 6.08
CA THR A 584 -24.47 -15.88 7.45
C THR A 584 -23.14 -15.82 8.22
N GLY A 585 -23.20 -15.78 9.55
CA GLY A 585 -22.05 -15.54 10.37
C GLY A 585 -22.31 -15.78 11.85
N SER A 586 -21.22 -15.76 12.61
CA SER A 586 -21.26 -15.92 14.06
C SER A 586 -20.20 -15.07 14.73
N ILE A 587 -20.51 -14.53 15.89
CA ILE A 587 -19.55 -13.80 16.73
C ILE A 587 -19.62 -14.29 18.17
N MET A 588 -18.47 -14.42 18.82
CA MET A 588 -18.35 -14.71 20.25
C MET A 588 -17.76 -13.49 20.95
N HIS A 589 -18.62 -12.75 21.64
CA HIS A 589 -18.36 -11.43 22.18
C HIS A 589 -18.45 -11.41 23.71
N GLY A 590 -17.70 -10.54 24.35
CA GLY A 590 -17.79 -10.27 25.79
C GLY A 590 -17.11 -8.97 26.14
N TYR A 591 -16.66 -8.85 27.39
CA TYR A 591 -15.95 -7.66 27.85
C TYR A 591 -14.69 -8.04 28.63
N ALA A 592 -13.62 -7.28 28.45
CA ALA A 592 -12.42 -7.36 29.27
C ALA A 592 -12.38 -6.21 30.29
N VAL A 593 -11.88 -6.49 31.49
CA VAL A 593 -11.66 -5.48 32.52
C VAL A 593 -10.38 -4.71 32.20
N SER A 594 -10.46 -3.38 32.17
CA SER A 594 -9.38 -2.54 31.64
C SER A 594 -8.59 -1.74 32.69
N ARG A 595 -8.99 -1.81 33.97
CA ARG A 595 -8.35 -1.12 35.10
C ARG A 595 -8.69 -1.81 36.42
N GLY A 596 -7.87 -1.60 37.45
CA GLY A 596 -8.01 -2.25 38.75
C GLY A 596 -7.30 -3.60 38.83
N GLU A 597 -7.48 -4.32 39.94
CA GLU A 597 -6.77 -5.59 40.22
C GLU A 597 -7.12 -6.72 39.24
N GLN A 598 -8.28 -6.64 38.59
CA GLN A 598 -8.74 -7.59 37.58
C GLN A 598 -8.38 -7.20 36.14
N ALA A 599 -7.57 -6.15 35.93
CA ALA A 599 -7.22 -5.71 34.58
C ALA A 599 -6.62 -6.86 33.74
N GLY A 600 -7.19 -7.08 32.55
CA GLY A 600 -6.81 -8.17 31.64
C GLY A 600 -7.67 -9.43 31.75
N SER A 601 -8.55 -9.55 32.75
CA SER A 601 -9.52 -10.66 32.81
C SER A 601 -10.79 -10.37 32.01
N LEU A 602 -11.57 -11.42 31.73
CA LEU A 602 -12.94 -11.25 31.25
C LEU A 602 -13.84 -10.75 32.39
N ALA A 603 -14.79 -9.89 32.05
CA ALA A 603 -15.81 -9.39 32.95
C ALA A 603 -16.99 -10.36 33.03
N GLU A 604 -17.50 -10.55 34.25
CA GLU A 604 -18.71 -11.33 34.51
C GLU A 604 -19.96 -10.44 34.36
N PHE A 605 -20.92 -10.85 33.54
CA PHE A 605 -22.18 -10.17 33.30
C PHE A 605 -23.07 -10.27 34.53
N ASP A 606 -23.65 -9.15 34.96
CA ASP A 606 -24.68 -9.16 36.00
C ASP A 606 -26.04 -9.65 35.45
N ASP A 607 -27.00 -9.92 36.34
CA ASP A 607 -28.35 -10.35 35.97
C ASP A 607 -29.05 -9.39 35.00
N THR A 608 -28.78 -8.09 35.10
CA THR A 608 -29.41 -7.07 34.25
C THR A 608 -28.90 -7.17 32.82
N THR A 609 -27.57 -7.27 32.65
CA THR A 609 -26.92 -7.46 31.36
C THR A 609 -27.32 -8.81 30.75
N ARG A 610 -27.34 -9.89 31.53
CA ARG A 610 -27.76 -11.22 31.04
C ARG A 610 -29.19 -11.22 30.52
N THR A 611 -30.12 -10.65 31.30
CA THR A 611 -31.53 -10.56 30.93
C THR A 611 -31.71 -9.74 29.65
N ALA A 612 -31.03 -8.60 29.54
CA ALA A 612 -31.10 -7.73 28.37
C ALA A 612 -30.54 -8.40 27.10
N LEU A 613 -29.40 -9.10 27.19
CA LEU A 613 -28.81 -9.83 26.05
C LEU A 613 -29.71 -10.95 25.53
N LEU A 614 -30.44 -11.63 26.41
CA LEU A 614 -31.35 -12.74 26.05
C LEU A 614 -32.77 -12.27 25.66
N GLY A 615 -33.00 -10.95 25.54
CA GLY A 615 -34.31 -10.41 25.15
C GLY A 615 -35.37 -10.48 26.25
N GLY A 616 -34.96 -10.67 27.51
CA GLY A 616 -35.87 -10.57 28.65
C GLY A 616 -36.29 -9.12 28.88
N THR A 617 -37.56 -8.90 29.17
CA THR A 617 -38.07 -7.58 29.58
C THR A 617 -37.52 -7.25 30.98
N ARG A 618 -37.05 -6.01 31.16
CA ARG A 618 -36.62 -5.50 32.47
C ARG A 618 -37.75 -5.47 33.49
#